data_AF-A0AA48M453-F1
#
_entry.id   AF-A0AA48M453-F1
#
_cell.length_a   1.000
_cell.length_b   1.000
_cell.length_c   1.000
_cell.angle_alpha   90.00
_cell.angle_beta   90.00
_cell.angle_gamma   90.00
#
_symmetry.space_group_name_H-M   'P 1'
#
loop_
_entity.id
_entity.type
_entity.pdbx_description
1 polymer ?
#
loop_
_entity_poly.entity_id
_entity_poly.type
_entity_poly.pdbx_seq_one_letter_code
_entity_poly.pdbx_strand_id
1 'polypeptide(L)'
;MTNLPENVSRITPAKARSSAKKPPLVTLHEKFGPIANLVTRRNGERVLTALREMVEIRGCSPEDRPRALLRLDRLPPLAELDEQRHALRVAIYDPATEAEIRSVMGLMLEQIPAAATGATPAYGDGLTFELMHADDERDPDRVPRFRGFSAAVLFATSRRIVQTATFTPTTAEVLRTAQTVRSEYFAALGATNRLIALVENAQGVVEDTEPLETTEGQSGDEIPF
;
A
#
# COMPACT_ATOMS: atom_id res chain seq x y z
N MET A 1 60.69 49.59 -4.29
CA MET A 1 59.30 50.07 -4.24
C MET A 1 58.40 48.88 -4.51
N THR A 2 57.51 48.57 -3.55
CA THR A 2 56.18 47.90 -3.68
C THR A 2 56.12 46.51 -4.33
N ASN A 3 55.96 45.43 -3.56
CA ASN A 3 54.72 44.85 -2.97
C ASN A 3 54.08 43.79 -3.90
N LEU A 4 54.19 42.49 -3.59
CA LEU A 4 53.25 41.63 -2.83
C LEU A 4 52.72 40.50 -3.76
N PRO A 5 52.26 39.36 -3.20
CA PRO A 5 52.49 38.03 -3.76
C PRO A 5 51.36 37.51 -4.67
N GLU A 6 51.72 36.70 -5.66
CA GLU A 6 50.77 35.87 -6.41
C GLU A 6 50.24 34.75 -5.50
N ASN A 7 49.12 35.05 -4.86
CA ASN A 7 48.30 34.11 -4.15
C ASN A 7 47.63 33.19 -5.20
N VAL A 8 48.19 31.99 -5.39
CA VAL A 8 47.61 30.92 -6.23
C VAL A 8 46.33 30.43 -5.54
N SER A 9 45.24 31.15 -5.77
CA SER A 9 43.90 30.70 -5.42
C SER A 9 43.55 29.54 -6.35
N ARG A 10 43.75 28.32 -5.85
CA ARG A 10 43.19 27.10 -6.44
C ARG A 10 41.67 27.28 -6.47
N ILE A 11 41.13 27.61 -7.64
CA ILE A 11 39.71 27.50 -7.92
C ILE A 11 39.41 25.99 -7.94
N THR A 12 39.10 25.44 -6.77
CA THR A 12 38.35 24.20 -6.67
C THR A 12 37.05 24.43 -7.41
N PRO A 13 36.70 23.63 -8.45
CA PRO A 13 35.38 23.74 -9.04
C PRO A 13 34.38 23.44 -7.93
N ALA A 14 33.59 24.46 -7.57
CA ALA A 14 32.46 24.30 -6.69
C ALA A 14 31.65 23.13 -7.25
N LYS A 15 31.54 22.08 -6.44
CA LYS A 15 30.74 20.90 -6.71
C LYS A 15 29.33 21.41 -6.94
N ALA A 16 28.96 21.60 -8.21
CA ALA A 16 27.60 21.92 -8.61
C ALA A 16 26.76 20.75 -8.13
N ARG A 17 26.16 20.89 -6.94
CA ARG A 17 25.04 20.06 -6.52
C ARG A 17 23.93 20.43 -7.50
N SER A 18 23.89 19.78 -8.65
CA SER A 18 22.68 19.67 -9.43
C SER A 18 21.71 18.90 -8.53
N SER A 19 20.88 19.61 -7.78
CA SER A 19 19.62 19.07 -7.30
C SER A 19 18.77 18.82 -8.53
N ALA A 20 19.06 17.73 -9.25
CA ALA A 20 18.21 17.27 -10.33
C ALA A 20 16.82 17.06 -9.70
N LYS A 21 15.87 17.94 -10.04
CA LYS A 21 14.48 17.78 -9.64
C LYS A 21 14.08 16.38 -10.07
N LYS A 22 13.67 15.53 -9.12
CA LYS A 22 13.18 14.19 -9.43
C LYS A 22 12.08 14.32 -10.50
N PRO A 23 12.01 13.42 -11.49
CA PRO A 23 10.93 13.44 -12.47
C PRO A 23 9.57 13.48 -11.75
N PRO A 24 8.59 14.28 -12.20
CA PRO A 24 7.28 14.40 -11.55
C PRO A 24 6.61 13.04 -11.28
N LEU A 25 6.78 12.08 -12.20
CA LEU A 25 6.34 10.69 -12.05
C LEU A 25 6.93 9.99 -10.84
N VAL A 26 8.23 10.15 -10.58
CA VAL A 26 8.91 9.53 -9.44
C VAL A 26 8.40 10.15 -8.15
N THR A 27 8.25 11.47 -8.11
CA THR A 27 7.71 12.18 -6.94
C THR A 27 6.26 11.77 -6.65
N LEU A 28 5.42 11.64 -7.67
CA LEU A 28 4.03 11.20 -7.51
C LEU A 28 3.92 9.71 -7.18
N HIS A 29 4.83 8.87 -7.68
CA HIS A 29 4.91 7.47 -7.28
C HIS A 29 5.36 7.31 -5.82
N GLU A 30 6.34 8.08 -5.38
CA GLU A 30 6.77 8.10 -3.97
C GLU A 30 5.64 8.63 -3.06
N LYS A 31 4.87 9.62 -3.51
CA LYS A 31 3.78 10.23 -2.73
C LYS A 31 2.49 9.42 -2.72
N PHE A 32 2.12 8.80 -3.85
CA PHE A 32 0.79 8.21 -4.08
C PHE A 32 0.82 6.83 -4.75
N GLY A 33 1.99 6.19 -4.81
CA GLY A 33 2.16 4.92 -5.52
C GLY A 33 1.10 3.88 -5.16
N PRO A 34 0.79 2.95 -6.09
CA PRO A 34 -0.25 1.96 -5.87
C PRO A 34 0.04 1.17 -4.60
N ILE A 35 -0.99 1.00 -3.78
CA ILE A 35 -0.91 0.19 -2.58
C ILE A 35 -1.03 -1.25 -3.03
N ALA A 36 0.12 -1.89 -3.23
CA ALA A 36 0.13 -3.32 -3.45
C ALA A 36 -0.24 -4.02 -2.14
N ASN A 37 -1.15 -4.99 -2.23
CA ASN A 37 -1.53 -5.80 -1.09
C ASN A 37 -0.26 -6.51 -0.55
N LEU A 38 0.07 -6.47 0.75
CA LEU A 38 1.24 -7.19 1.28
C LEU A 38 1.20 -8.68 0.95
N VAL A 39 0.00 -9.26 0.86
CA VAL A 39 -0.24 -10.64 0.42
C VAL A 39 0.29 -10.86 -0.99
N THR A 40 0.15 -9.89 -1.90
CA THR A 40 0.68 -9.97 -3.26
C THR A 40 2.14 -9.51 -3.37
N ARG A 41 2.61 -8.62 -2.48
CA ARG A 41 3.97 -8.06 -2.47
C ARG A 41 5.05 -9.07 -2.06
N ARG A 42 4.76 -9.94 -1.08
CA ARG A 42 5.77 -10.90 -0.58
C ARG A 42 5.55 -12.34 -1.07
N ASN A 43 4.33 -12.83 -1.32
CA ASN A 43 4.14 -14.28 -1.46
C ASN A 43 2.96 -14.81 -2.34
N GLY A 44 2.23 -13.98 -3.10
CA GLY A 44 1.23 -14.45 -4.07
C GLY A 44 0.10 -15.34 -3.51
N GLU A 45 -0.68 -15.99 -4.40
CA GLU A 45 -1.82 -16.88 -4.07
C GLU A 45 -1.52 -17.92 -2.97
N ARG A 46 -0.25 -18.30 -2.77
CA ARG A 46 0.19 -19.24 -1.74
C ARG A 46 -0.13 -18.79 -0.31
N VAL A 47 -0.11 -17.50 0.00
CA VAL A 47 -0.50 -17.02 1.34
C VAL A 47 -2.02 -17.08 1.53
N LEU A 48 -2.81 -16.79 0.49
CA LEU A 48 -4.27 -16.96 0.59
C LEU A 48 -4.66 -18.42 0.79
N THR A 49 -3.96 -19.36 0.15
CA THR A 49 -4.12 -20.79 0.40
C THR A 49 -3.60 -21.17 1.79
N ALA A 50 -2.43 -20.69 2.21
CA ALA A 50 -1.88 -20.95 3.54
C ALA A 50 -2.76 -20.39 4.67
N LEU A 51 -3.43 -19.25 4.47
CA LEU A 51 -4.40 -18.67 5.40
C LEU A 51 -5.65 -19.54 5.53
N ARG A 52 -6.09 -20.17 4.44
CA ARG A 52 -7.18 -21.17 4.48
C ARG A 52 -6.77 -22.47 5.16
N GLU A 53 -5.47 -22.78 5.15
CA GLU A 53 -4.86 -23.96 5.78
C GLU A 53 -4.32 -23.68 7.20
N MET A 54 -4.50 -22.47 7.74
CA MET A 54 -4.11 -22.17 9.11
C MET A 54 -5.00 -22.97 10.07
N VAL A 55 -4.38 -23.96 10.71
CA VAL A 55 -5.00 -24.75 11.79
C VAL A 55 -5.19 -23.82 12.98
N GLU A 56 -6.40 -23.81 13.54
CA GLU A 56 -6.66 -23.22 14.85
C GLU A 56 -5.67 -23.81 15.86
N ILE A 57 -4.85 -22.97 16.50
CA ILE A 57 -3.87 -23.45 17.49
C ILE A 57 -4.60 -23.94 18.76
N ARG A 58 -5.90 -23.63 18.91
CA ARG A 58 -6.75 -24.21 19.94
C ARG A 58 -6.89 -25.73 19.73
N GLY A 59 -6.31 -26.50 20.64
CA GLY A 59 -6.34 -27.97 20.57
C GLY A 59 -5.23 -28.59 19.71
N CYS A 60 -4.17 -27.83 19.38
CA CYS A 60 -2.99 -28.41 18.74
C CYS A 60 -2.33 -29.43 19.68
N SER A 61 -2.05 -30.62 19.16
CA SER A 61 -1.23 -31.60 19.88
C SER A 61 0.17 -31.00 20.14
N PRO A 62 0.88 -31.40 21.22
CA PRO A 62 2.25 -30.95 21.46
C PRO A 62 3.19 -31.20 20.27
N GLU A 63 2.90 -32.22 19.45
CA GLU A 63 3.66 -32.60 18.26
C GLU A 63 3.43 -31.63 17.08
N ASP A 64 2.26 -31.01 16.99
CA ASP A 64 1.90 -30.07 15.92
C ASP A 64 2.34 -28.63 16.21
N ARG A 65 2.66 -28.32 17.48
CA ARG A 65 3.07 -26.99 17.94
C ARG A 65 4.25 -26.39 17.16
N PRO A 66 5.36 -27.11 16.89
CA PRO A 66 6.48 -26.55 16.11
C PRO A 66 6.07 -26.21 14.66
N ARG A 67 5.19 -27.02 14.07
CA ARG A 67 4.69 -26.80 12.71
C ARG A 67 3.72 -25.62 12.64
N ALA A 68 2.92 -25.41 13.69
CA ALA A 68 2.07 -24.24 13.83
C ALA A 68 2.90 -22.96 13.95
N LEU A 69 3.92 -22.94 14.83
CA LEU A 69 4.84 -21.81 14.99
C LEU A 69 5.57 -21.44 13.68
N LEU A 70 6.09 -22.44 12.95
CA LEU A 70 6.72 -22.22 11.64
C LEU A 70 5.77 -21.65 10.57
N ARG A 71 4.46 -21.83 10.71
CA ARG A 71 3.45 -21.21 9.82
C ARG A 71 3.16 -19.77 10.22
N LEU A 72 3.24 -19.44 11.50
CA LEU A 72 3.10 -18.06 12.00
C LEU A 72 4.27 -17.17 11.58
N ASP A 73 5.50 -17.70 11.59
CA ASP A 73 6.68 -16.98 11.11
C ASP A 73 6.61 -16.58 9.63
N ARG A 74 5.68 -17.18 8.87
CA ARG A 74 5.44 -16.82 7.45
C ARG A 74 4.48 -15.65 7.29
N LEU A 75 3.78 -15.25 8.35
CA LEU A 75 2.88 -14.11 8.32
C LEU A 75 3.67 -12.80 8.41
N PRO A 76 3.21 -11.72 7.74
CA PRO A 76 3.82 -10.41 7.94
C PRO A 76 3.71 -9.96 9.40
N PRO A 77 4.69 -9.21 9.93
CA PRO A 77 4.61 -8.62 11.26
C PRO A 77 3.37 -7.75 11.45
N LEU A 78 2.80 -7.76 12.65
CA LEU A 78 1.59 -6.98 12.98
C LEU A 78 1.76 -5.48 12.65
N ALA A 79 2.93 -4.90 12.93
CA ALA A 79 3.24 -3.51 12.60
C ALA A 79 3.16 -3.21 11.09
N GLU A 80 3.65 -4.12 10.23
CA GLU A 80 3.54 -3.96 8.77
C GLU A 80 2.09 -4.07 8.31
N LEU A 81 1.29 -4.97 8.92
CA LEU A 81 -0.13 -5.12 8.63
C LEU A 81 -0.94 -3.89 9.07
N ASP A 82 -0.59 -3.29 10.20
CA ASP A 82 -1.22 -2.06 10.71
C ASP A 82 -0.92 -0.86 9.84
N GLU A 83 0.33 -0.70 9.39
CA GLU A 83 0.73 0.34 8.44
C GLU A 83 -0.06 0.18 7.13
N GLN A 84 -0.18 -1.05 6.62
CA GLN A 84 -0.95 -1.33 5.41
C GLN A 84 -2.45 -1.06 5.61
N ARG A 85 -3.01 -1.47 6.74
CA ARG A 85 -4.41 -1.20 7.10
C ARG A 85 -4.67 0.30 7.11
N HIS A 86 -3.77 1.08 7.71
CA HIS A 86 -3.86 2.53 7.71
C HIS A 86 -3.81 3.11 6.30
N ALA A 87 -2.80 2.72 5.49
CA ALA A 87 -2.66 3.19 4.12
C ALA A 87 -3.90 2.85 3.25
N LEU A 88 -4.45 1.64 3.38
CA LEU A 88 -5.67 1.23 2.66
C LEU A 88 -6.87 2.04 3.10
N ARG A 89 -7.04 2.33 4.39
CA ARG A 89 -8.13 3.17 4.89
C ARG A 89 -8.04 4.58 4.32
N VAL A 90 -6.86 5.19 4.35
CA VAL A 90 -6.63 6.52 3.73
C VAL A 90 -6.98 6.47 2.25
N ALA A 91 -6.50 5.47 1.50
CA ALA A 91 -6.79 5.37 0.08
C ALA A 91 -8.27 5.12 -0.26
N ILE A 92 -9.02 4.51 0.65
CA ILE A 92 -10.44 4.25 0.45
C ILE A 92 -11.28 5.48 0.78
N TYR A 93 -11.00 6.10 1.93
CA TYR A 93 -11.90 7.04 2.58
C TYR A 93 -11.47 8.50 2.49
N ASP A 94 -10.19 8.80 2.25
CA ASP A 94 -9.70 10.17 2.23
C ASP A 94 -9.64 10.67 0.78
N PRO A 95 -10.49 11.64 0.40
CA PRO A 95 -10.51 12.14 -0.96
C PRO A 95 -9.28 12.98 -1.27
N ALA A 96 -8.82 12.90 -2.53
CA ALA A 96 -7.77 13.77 -3.02
C ALA A 96 -8.23 15.22 -3.06
N THR A 97 -7.29 16.14 -2.83
CA THR A 97 -7.53 17.56 -3.11
C THR A 97 -7.60 17.80 -4.62
N GLU A 98 -8.27 18.89 -5.04
CA GLU A 98 -8.32 19.27 -6.47
C GLU A 98 -6.93 19.34 -7.10
N ALA A 99 -5.95 19.92 -6.39
CA ALA A 99 -4.58 20.03 -6.85
C ALA A 99 -3.92 18.66 -7.11
N GLU A 100 -4.23 17.67 -6.28
CA GLU A 100 -3.71 16.30 -6.44
C GLU A 100 -4.38 15.59 -7.61
N ILE A 101 -5.70 15.75 -7.77
CA ILE A 101 -6.45 15.21 -8.91
C ILE A 101 -5.89 15.77 -10.22
N ARG A 102 -5.76 17.10 -10.31
CA ARG A 102 -5.19 17.77 -11.49
C ARG A 102 -3.77 17.29 -11.78
N SER A 103 -2.95 17.10 -10.75
CA SER A 103 -1.57 16.61 -10.91
C SER A 103 -1.53 15.19 -11.48
N VAL A 104 -2.33 14.28 -10.93
CA VAL A 104 -2.34 12.87 -11.35
C VAL A 104 -3.00 12.69 -12.72
N MET A 105 -4.14 13.34 -12.96
CA MET A 105 -4.85 13.26 -14.24
C MET A 105 -4.10 13.97 -15.37
N GLY A 106 -3.50 15.14 -15.09
CA GLY A 106 -2.67 15.84 -16.08
C GLY A 106 -1.53 14.95 -16.56
N LEU A 107 -0.83 14.32 -15.62
CA LEU A 107 0.26 13.40 -15.93
C LEU A 107 -0.19 12.14 -16.69
N MET A 108 -1.40 11.64 -16.42
CA MET A 108 -2.00 10.55 -17.18
C MET A 108 -2.23 10.95 -18.64
N LEU A 109 -2.82 12.12 -18.86
CA LEU A 109 -3.13 12.63 -20.21
C LEU A 109 -1.87 12.95 -21.00
N GLU A 110 -0.84 13.50 -20.35
CA GLU A 110 0.48 13.74 -20.97
C GLU A 110 1.16 12.46 -21.46
N GLN A 111 0.91 11.32 -20.80
CA GLN A 111 1.49 10.03 -21.16
C GLN A 111 0.75 9.31 -22.29
N ILE A 112 -0.46 9.75 -22.65
CA ILE A 112 -1.25 9.16 -23.74
C ILE A 112 -1.05 10.05 -24.97
N PRO A 113 -0.34 9.59 -26.02
CA PRO A 113 0.07 10.44 -27.13
C PRO A 113 -1.08 11.21 -27.80
N ALA A 114 -2.23 10.55 -28.00
CA ALA A 114 -3.41 11.17 -28.59
C ALA A 114 -4.12 12.17 -27.65
N ALA A 115 -4.01 11.96 -26.34
CA ALA A 115 -4.60 12.84 -25.34
C ALA A 115 -3.77 14.10 -25.10
N ALA A 116 -2.44 13.98 -25.17
CA ALA A 116 -1.51 15.12 -25.05
C ALA A 116 -1.80 16.22 -26.08
N THR A 117 -2.33 15.87 -27.26
CA THR A 117 -2.70 16.82 -28.30
C THR A 117 -4.20 17.13 -28.38
N GLY A 118 -5.05 16.23 -27.86
CA GLY A 118 -6.51 16.29 -28.06
C GLY A 118 -7.34 16.67 -26.83
N ALA A 119 -6.76 16.61 -25.62
CA ALA A 119 -7.47 16.98 -24.40
C ALA A 119 -7.54 18.51 -24.27
N THR A 120 -8.75 19.06 -24.29
CA THR A 120 -8.95 20.50 -24.05
C THR A 120 -8.85 20.83 -22.57
N PRO A 121 -8.55 22.09 -22.19
CA PRO A 121 -8.62 22.52 -20.80
C PRO A 121 -9.99 22.23 -20.15
N ALA A 122 -11.07 22.44 -20.91
CA ALA A 122 -12.43 22.14 -20.46
C ALA A 122 -12.66 20.65 -20.18
N TYR A 123 -12.04 19.75 -20.95
CA TYR A 123 -12.06 18.32 -20.64
C TYR A 123 -11.34 18.02 -19.32
N GLY A 124 -10.17 18.63 -19.09
CA GLY A 124 -9.43 18.49 -17.83
C GLY A 124 -10.21 19.00 -16.61
N ASP A 125 -10.89 20.14 -16.74
CA ASP A 125 -11.75 20.71 -15.71
C ASP A 125 -12.97 19.82 -15.44
N GLY A 126 -13.64 19.34 -16.50
CA GLY A 126 -14.77 18.43 -16.39
C GLY A 126 -14.38 17.11 -15.73
N LEU A 127 -13.25 16.50 -16.13
CA LEU A 127 -12.75 15.28 -15.51
C LEU A 127 -12.40 15.49 -14.03
N THR A 128 -11.77 16.60 -13.69
CA THR A 128 -11.43 16.93 -12.30
C THR A 128 -12.70 17.09 -11.46
N PHE A 129 -13.68 17.85 -11.97
CA PHE A 129 -14.97 18.01 -11.32
C PHE A 129 -15.65 16.66 -11.08
N GLU A 130 -15.73 15.81 -12.10
CA GLU A 130 -16.35 14.49 -11.97
C GLU A 130 -15.62 13.61 -10.96
N LEU A 131 -14.28 13.57 -10.93
CA LEU A 131 -13.53 12.74 -9.97
C LEU A 131 -13.59 13.24 -8.52
N MET A 132 -13.82 14.53 -8.31
CA MET A 132 -14.07 15.10 -6.98
C MET A 132 -15.46 14.75 -6.46
N HIS A 133 -16.42 14.55 -7.37
CA HIS A 133 -17.83 14.53 -7.03
C HIS A 133 -18.51 13.19 -7.27
N ALA A 134 -17.92 12.33 -8.09
CA ALA A 134 -18.39 10.98 -8.34
C ALA A 134 -18.20 10.13 -7.06
N ASP A 135 -19.25 9.39 -6.73
CA ASP A 135 -19.24 8.43 -5.64
C ASP A 135 -19.53 7.02 -6.18
N ASP A 136 -19.00 6.04 -5.47
CA ASP A 136 -19.15 4.61 -5.73
C ASP A 136 -20.43 4.16 -5.03
N GLU A 137 -21.57 4.21 -5.74
CA GLU A 137 -22.92 3.78 -5.29
C GLU A 137 -23.46 4.40 -3.98
N ARG A 138 -22.68 5.24 -3.29
CA ARG A 138 -23.08 5.91 -2.05
C ARG A 138 -23.72 7.23 -2.39
N ASP A 139 -24.78 7.53 -1.67
CA ASP A 139 -25.45 8.81 -1.76
C ASP A 139 -24.52 9.89 -1.19
N PRO A 140 -23.99 10.79 -2.04
CA PRO A 140 -23.03 11.81 -1.62
C PRO A 140 -23.66 12.81 -0.62
N ASP A 141 -24.98 12.94 -0.61
CA ASP A 141 -25.70 13.81 0.34
C ASP A 141 -25.81 13.16 1.73
N ARG A 142 -25.75 11.82 1.80
CA ARG A 142 -25.78 11.08 3.07
C ARG A 142 -24.42 10.99 3.74
N VAL A 143 -23.33 10.91 2.97
CA VAL A 143 -21.99 10.82 3.56
C VAL A 143 -20.95 11.69 2.82
N PRO A 144 -21.08 13.04 2.92
CA PRO A 144 -20.29 13.98 2.11
C PRO A 144 -18.77 13.84 2.26
N ARG A 145 -18.31 13.36 3.43
CA ARG A 145 -16.89 13.18 3.74
C ARG A 145 -16.18 12.12 2.90
N PHE A 146 -16.92 11.25 2.20
CA PHE A 146 -16.35 10.16 1.39
C PHE A 146 -16.49 10.39 -0.12
N ARG A 147 -16.93 11.58 -0.53
CA ARG A 147 -17.14 11.93 -1.93
C ARG A 147 -15.81 12.03 -2.69
N GLY A 148 -15.76 11.50 -3.90
CA GLY A 148 -14.58 11.53 -4.76
C GLY A 148 -13.58 10.40 -4.49
N PHE A 149 -12.43 10.42 -5.18
CA PHE A 149 -11.39 9.38 -5.09
C PHE A 149 -10.12 9.89 -4.41
N SER A 150 -9.41 9.00 -3.71
CA SER A 150 -8.09 9.32 -3.15
C SER A 150 -7.02 9.40 -4.23
N ALA A 151 -5.92 10.10 -3.93
CA ALA A 151 -4.81 10.23 -4.87
C ALA A 151 -4.15 8.88 -5.19
N ALA A 152 -4.13 7.94 -4.23
CA ALA A 152 -3.61 6.60 -4.42
C ALA A 152 -4.49 5.73 -5.34
N VAL A 153 -5.82 5.88 -5.26
CA VAL A 153 -6.74 5.25 -6.21
C VAL A 153 -6.53 5.84 -7.60
N LEU A 154 -6.52 7.17 -7.71
CA LEU A 154 -6.36 7.87 -8.98
C LEU A 154 -5.01 7.57 -9.65
N PHE A 155 -3.93 7.46 -8.88
CA PHE A 155 -2.62 7.10 -9.44
C PHE A 155 -2.60 5.68 -10.01
N ALA A 156 -3.21 4.72 -9.30
CA ALA A 156 -3.37 3.35 -9.80
C ALA A 156 -4.28 3.29 -11.03
N THR A 157 -5.36 4.07 -11.06
CA THR A 157 -6.23 4.26 -12.22
C THR A 157 -5.45 4.78 -13.42
N SER A 158 -4.68 5.85 -13.24
CA SER A 158 -3.85 6.42 -14.31
C SER A 158 -2.87 5.42 -14.88
N ARG A 159 -2.23 4.62 -14.02
CA ARG A 159 -1.31 3.57 -14.49
C ARG A 159 -2.03 2.51 -15.34
N ARG A 160 -3.22 2.08 -14.95
CA ARG A 160 -4.02 1.11 -15.72
C ARG A 160 -4.41 1.68 -17.08
N ILE A 161 -4.91 2.91 -17.10
CA ILE A 161 -5.36 3.57 -18.33
C ILE A 161 -4.18 3.81 -19.27
N VAL A 162 -3.06 4.35 -18.80
CA VAL A 162 -1.88 4.60 -19.65
C VAL A 162 -1.33 3.31 -20.28
N GLN A 163 -1.48 2.17 -19.61
CA GLN A 163 -1.04 0.88 -20.16
C GLN A 163 -1.92 0.35 -21.29
N THR A 164 -3.20 0.74 -21.36
CA THR A 164 -4.17 0.16 -22.29
C THR A 164 -4.73 1.17 -23.29
N ALA A 165 -4.73 2.46 -22.96
CA ALA A 165 -5.37 3.49 -23.74
C ALA A 165 -4.47 3.96 -24.88
N THR A 166 -5.02 3.94 -26.09
CA THR A 166 -4.39 4.53 -27.29
C THR A 166 -4.91 5.95 -27.56
N PHE A 167 -6.13 6.24 -27.09
CA PHE A 167 -6.83 7.52 -27.29
C PHE A 167 -7.11 8.20 -25.95
N THR A 168 -7.56 9.46 -25.99
CA THR A 168 -8.07 10.14 -24.79
C THR A 168 -9.18 9.29 -24.17
N PRO A 169 -9.04 8.86 -22.90
CA PRO A 169 -10.04 8.03 -22.25
C PRO A 169 -11.31 8.85 -22.08
N THR A 170 -12.47 8.20 -22.06
CA THR A 170 -13.71 8.90 -21.71
C THR A 170 -13.79 9.10 -20.20
N THR A 171 -14.49 10.14 -19.73
CA THR A 171 -14.73 10.35 -18.29
C THR A 171 -15.32 9.10 -17.63
N ALA A 172 -16.26 8.43 -18.31
CA ALA A 172 -16.87 7.19 -17.83
C ALA A 172 -15.88 6.03 -17.67
N GLU A 173 -14.90 5.93 -18.58
CA GLU A 173 -13.82 4.93 -18.50
C GLU A 173 -12.89 5.20 -17.30
N VAL A 174 -12.54 6.47 -17.08
CA VAL A 174 -11.72 6.87 -15.93
C VAL A 174 -12.45 6.54 -14.62
N LEU A 175 -13.74 6.93 -14.52
CA LEU A 175 -14.57 6.68 -13.36
C LEU A 175 -14.72 5.18 -13.06
N ARG A 176 -15.09 4.37 -14.06
CA ARG A 176 -15.23 2.92 -13.90
C ARG A 176 -13.93 2.26 -13.45
N THR A 177 -12.81 2.70 -13.99
CA THR A 177 -11.49 2.19 -13.60
C THR A 177 -11.16 2.57 -12.16
N ALA A 178 -11.46 3.80 -11.74
CA ALA A 178 -11.28 4.25 -10.36
C ALA A 178 -12.15 3.49 -9.35
N GLN A 179 -13.42 3.23 -9.69
CA GLN A 179 -14.31 2.38 -8.89
C GLN A 179 -13.76 0.97 -8.75
N THR A 180 -13.27 0.38 -9.86
CA THR A 180 -12.63 -0.95 -9.85
C THR A 180 -11.40 -0.99 -8.94
N VAL A 181 -10.52 0.02 -9.02
CA VAL A 181 -9.32 0.10 -8.15
C VAL A 181 -9.71 0.25 -6.69
N ARG A 182 -10.71 1.10 -6.39
CA ARG A 182 -11.19 1.29 -5.02
C ARG A 182 -11.81 0.01 -4.45
N SER A 183 -12.59 -0.74 -5.23
CA SER A 183 -13.17 -2.01 -4.79
C SER A 183 -12.11 -3.08 -4.51
N GLU A 184 -11.03 -3.11 -5.29
CA GLU A 184 -9.85 -3.93 -4.99
C GLU A 184 -9.17 -3.53 -3.67
N TYR A 185 -9.05 -2.23 -3.38
CA TYR A 185 -8.53 -1.76 -2.10
C TYR A 185 -9.45 -2.15 -0.93
N PHE A 186 -10.77 -2.12 -1.09
CA PHE A 186 -11.71 -2.66 -0.11
C PHE A 186 -11.48 -4.16 0.14
N ALA A 187 -11.34 -4.95 -0.91
CA ALA A 187 -11.05 -6.38 -0.81
C ALA A 187 -9.71 -6.64 -0.10
N ALA A 188 -8.69 -5.84 -0.43
CA ALA A 188 -7.38 -5.89 0.22
C ALA A 188 -7.46 -5.52 1.71
N LEU A 189 -8.25 -4.50 2.08
CA LEU A 189 -8.47 -4.12 3.49
C LEU A 189 -9.15 -5.26 4.27
N GLY A 190 -10.16 -5.91 3.68
CA GLY A 190 -10.81 -7.08 4.27
C GLY A 190 -9.86 -8.27 4.45
N ALA A 191 -8.94 -8.50 3.52
CA ALA A 191 -7.88 -9.51 3.67
C ALA A 191 -6.87 -9.13 4.78
N THR A 192 -6.46 -7.86 4.84
CA THR A 192 -5.51 -7.35 5.84
C THR A 192 -6.08 -7.46 7.25
N ASN A 193 -7.35 -7.09 7.46
CA ASN A 193 -8.00 -7.22 8.77
C ASN A 193 -8.11 -8.67 9.24
N ARG A 194 -8.37 -9.61 8.31
CA ARG A 194 -8.38 -11.06 8.63
C ARG A 194 -6.99 -11.55 9.01
N LEU A 195 -5.95 -11.08 8.34
CA LEU A 195 -4.56 -11.39 8.66
C LEU A 195 -4.17 -10.89 10.05
N ILE A 196 -4.54 -9.65 10.39
CA ILE A 196 -4.32 -9.08 11.72
C ILE A 196 -4.95 -9.96 12.79
N ALA A 197 -6.24 -10.28 12.64
CA ALA A 197 -6.95 -11.14 13.59
C ALA A 197 -6.30 -12.53 13.73
N LEU A 198 -5.78 -13.10 12.64
CA LEU A 198 -5.07 -14.37 12.69
C LEU A 198 -3.73 -14.27 13.44
N VAL A 199 -2.97 -13.19 13.23
CA VAL A 199 -1.71 -12.95 13.95
C VAL A 199 -1.98 -12.74 15.44
N GLU A 200 -2.95 -11.90 15.79
CA GLU A 200 -3.33 -11.62 17.18
C GLU A 200 -3.81 -12.89 17.90
N ASN A 201 -4.71 -13.66 17.26
CA ASN A 201 -5.17 -14.94 17.81
C ASN A 201 -4.03 -15.92 18.01
N ALA A 202 -3.09 -15.97 17.06
CA ALA A 202 -1.96 -16.86 17.15
C ALA A 202 -0.98 -16.48 18.25
N GLN A 203 -0.70 -15.18 18.41
CA GLN A 203 0.09 -14.66 19.54
C GLN A 203 -0.57 -15.00 20.87
N GLY A 204 -1.88 -14.76 21.00
CA GLY A 204 -2.63 -15.11 22.20
C GLY A 204 -2.56 -16.60 22.54
N VAL A 205 -2.69 -17.50 21.56
CA VAL A 205 -2.57 -18.94 21.85
C VAL A 205 -1.13 -19.32 22.24
N VAL A 206 -0.10 -18.70 21.66
CA VAL A 206 1.30 -18.95 22.05
C VAL A 206 1.57 -18.50 23.48
N GLU A 207 1.03 -17.34 23.87
CA GLU A 207 1.09 -16.81 25.24
C GLU A 207 0.33 -17.71 26.24
N ASP A 208 -0.87 -18.18 25.87
CA ASP A 208 -1.68 -19.10 26.68
C ASP A 208 -1.07 -20.51 26.81
N THR A 209 -0.12 -20.88 25.93
CA THR A 209 0.56 -22.18 25.95
C THR A 209 1.96 -22.13 26.56
N GLU A 210 2.15 -21.39 27.66
CA GLU A 210 3.40 -21.43 28.45
C GLU A 210 3.99 -22.85 28.53
N PRO A 211 5.34 -22.97 28.44
CA PRO A 211 6.00 -24.26 28.31
C PRO A 211 5.62 -25.13 29.50
N LEU A 212 5.20 -26.37 29.24
CA LEU A 212 5.24 -27.42 30.25
C LEU A 212 6.63 -27.36 30.86
N GLU A 213 6.71 -26.94 32.14
CA GLU A 213 7.94 -27.00 32.90
C GLU A 213 8.52 -28.40 32.69
N THR A 214 9.71 -28.46 32.12
CA THR A 214 10.52 -29.67 32.13
C THR A 214 10.60 -30.09 33.58
N THR A 215 9.94 -31.19 33.92
CA THR A 215 10.05 -31.83 35.22
C THR A 215 11.44 -32.46 35.31
N GLU A 216 12.48 -31.63 35.36
CA GLU A 216 13.79 -32.02 35.86
C GLU A 216 13.67 -32.12 37.38
N GLY A 217 13.07 -33.23 37.79
CA GLY A 217 12.92 -33.69 39.15
C GLY A 217 13.07 -35.21 39.21
N GLN A 218 13.93 -35.79 38.38
CA GLN A 218 14.58 -37.06 38.70
C GLN A 218 15.60 -36.78 39.81
N SER A 219 15.15 -36.90 41.06
CA SER A 219 15.99 -37.20 42.21
C SER A 219 15.27 -38.28 43.00
N GLY A 220 15.97 -39.37 43.26
CA GLY A 220 15.44 -40.63 43.76
C GLY A 220 14.60 -40.50 45.03
N ASP A 221 13.63 -41.41 45.18
CA ASP A 221 13.84 -42.54 46.08
C ASP A 221 12.71 -43.58 45.99
N GLU A 222 13.12 -44.83 46.16
CA GLU A 222 12.37 -45.95 46.74
C GLU A 222 11.16 -46.55 46.01
N ILE A 223 11.39 -47.69 45.35
CA ILE A 223 10.41 -48.79 45.30
C ILE A 223 10.88 -49.88 46.29
N PRO A 224 10.14 -50.19 47.37
CA PRO A 224 10.29 -51.45 48.07
C PRO A 224 9.03 -52.34 47.91
N PHE A 225 9.28 -53.50 47.30
CA PHE A 225 8.53 -54.79 47.28
C PHE A 225 7.06 -54.81 46.84
#